data_AF-A0A1Y1KLA6-F1
#
_entry.id   AF-A0A1Y1KLA6-F1
#
_cell.length_a   1.000
_cell.length_b   1.000
_cell.length_c   1.000
_cell.angle_alpha   90.00
_cell.angle_beta   90.00
_cell.angle_gamma   90.00
#
_symmetry.space_group_name_H-M   'P 1'
#
loop_
_entity.id
_entity.type
_entity.pdbx_description
1 polymer ?
#
loop_
_entity_poly.entity_id
_entity_poly.type
_entity_poly.pdbx_seq_one_letter_code
_entity_poly.pdbx_strand_id
1 'polypeptide(L)'
;MSEEAANSNSSPASVCAECQQPANLKCSGCKLVSYCSKDHQKNNWQVHKTLCRPFEIQTSPDLGKHLIATRDIQPGDMILCESPLVYGPRPHIVEAGPVPCVGCFKYDFASCSK
;
A
#
# COMPACT_ATOMS: atom_id res chain seq x y z
N MET A 1 3.23 5.93 -41.48
CA MET A 1 3.60 7.05 -40.60
C MET A 1 2.30 7.47 -39.95
N SER A 2 1.94 6.76 -38.88
CA SER A 2 2.10 7.14 -37.45
C SER A 2 0.78 7.81 -36.99
N GLU A 3 0.13 7.50 -35.87
CA GLU A 3 0.49 6.98 -34.54
C GLU A 3 -0.77 6.30 -33.93
N GLU A 4 -0.68 5.08 -33.37
CA GLU A 4 -0.42 4.69 -31.96
C GLU A 4 -1.66 4.55 -31.06
N ALA A 5 -1.77 3.36 -30.48
CA ALA A 5 -2.84 2.90 -29.60
C ALA A 5 -2.53 3.25 -28.13
N ALA A 6 -3.46 3.94 -27.46
CA ALA A 6 -3.38 4.19 -26.02
C ALA A 6 -3.93 3.00 -25.22
N ASN A 7 -3.05 2.05 -24.90
CA ASN A 7 -3.29 0.98 -23.94
C ASN A 7 -3.38 1.58 -22.52
N SER A 8 -4.60 1.73 -22.01
CA SER A 8 -4.88 2.39 -20.72
C SER A 8 -4.95 1.36 -19.60
N ASN A 9 -3.80 0.87 -19.14
CA ASN A 9 -3.70 0.06 -17.91
C ASN A 9 -2.84 0.76 -16.86
N SER A 10 -3.09 2.07 -16.66
CA SER A 10 -2.41 2.88 -15.65
C SER A 10 -3.16 2.82 -14.32
N SER A 11 -2.62 2.07 -13.36
CA SER A 11 -2.85 2.35 -11.93
C SER A 11 -2.73 3.86 -11.70
N PRO A 12 -3.57 4.49 -10.85
CA PRO A 12 -3.51 5.94 -10.64
C PRO A 12 -2.07 6.31 -10.27
N ALA A 13 -1.44 7.12 -11.12
CA ALA A 13 -0.08 7.58 -10.88
C ALA A 13 -0.06 8.28 -9.52
N SER A 14 0.73 7.77 -8.58
CA SER A 14 0.81 8.41 -7.28
C SER A 14 1.38 9.82 -7.45
N VAL A 15 0.81 10.81 -6.77
CA VAL A 15 1.25 12.20 -6.84
C VAL A 15 2.24 12.53 -5.73
N CYS A 16 3.09 13.52 -5.97
CA CYS A 16 4.07 13.97 -5.01
C CYS A 16 3.37 14.70 -3.86
N ALA A 17 3.61 14.29 -2.61
CA ALA A 17 3.02 14.94 -1.44
C ALA A 17 3.48 16.40 -1.22
N GLU A 18 4.55 16.83 -1.90
CA GLU A 18 5.10 18.19 -1.81
C GLU A 18 4.58 19.09 -2.95
N CYS A 19 4.74 18.67 -4.22
CA CYS A 19 4.46 19.49 -5.40
C CYS A 19 3.30 19.01 -6.28
N GLN A 20 2.63 17.92 -5.90
CA GLN A 20 1.49 17.30 -6.59
C GLN A 20 1.75 16.82 -8.03
N GLN A 21 3.00 16.81 -8.49
CA GLN A 21 3.39 16.22 -9.77
C GLN A 21 3.45 14.68 -9.71
N PRO A 22 3.43 13.96 -10.85
CA PRO A 22 3.60 12.51 -10.88
C PRO A 22 4.85 12.06 -10.12
N ALA A 23 4.68 11.04 -9.27
CA ALA A 23 5.67 10.59 -8.32
C ALA A 23 5.77 9.07 -8.29
N ASN A 24 7.01 8.57 -8.34
CA ASN A 24 7.31 7.14 -8.31
C ASN A 24 8.10 6.72 -7.05
N LEU A 25 8.60 7.68 -6.27
CA LEU A 25 9.37 7.40 -5.06
C LEU A 25 8.43 7.33 -3.84
N LYS A 26 8.08 6.12 -3.42
CA LYS A 26 7.32 5.93 -2.17
C LYS A 26 8.20 6.13 -0.95
N CYS A 27 7.63 6.68 0.12
CA CYS A 27 8.30 6.72 1.42
C CYS A 27 8.67 5.28 1.86
N SER A 28 9.94 5.03 2.15
CA SER A 28 10.42 3.70 2.58
C SER A 28 9.86 3.26 3.94
N GLY A 29 9.48 4.23 4.78
CA GLY A 29 8.81 4.00 6.06
C GLY A 29 7.38 3.49 5.84
N CYS A 30 6.48 4.36 5.40
CA CYS A 30 5.04 4.09 5.39
C CYS A 30 4.53 3.47 4.08
N LYS A 31 5.21 3.73 2.95
CA LYS A 31 4.74 3.45 1.58
C LYS A 31 3.38 4.09 1.21
N LEU A 32 2.82 4.96 2.07
CA LEU A 32 1.52 5.63 1.89
C LEU A 32 1.61 6.91 1.05
N VAL A 33 2.72 7.63 1.13
CA VAL A 33 2.94 8.86 0.35
C VAL A 33 4.06 8.67 -0.66
N SER A 34 3.93 9.36 -1.79
CA SER A 34 4.91 9.36 -2.88
C SER A 34 5.55 10.73 -3.05
N TYR A 35 6.75 10.75 -3.60
CA TYR A 35 7.52 11.94 -3.92
C TYR A 35 8.10 11.81 -5.33
N CYS A 36 8.32 12.95 -6.01
CA CYS A 36 9.04 12.93 -7.28
C CYS A 36 10.57 12.89 -7.08
N SER A 37 11.07 13.28 -5.91
CA SER A 37 12.51 13.29 -5.58
C SER A 37 12.77 13.08 -4.08
N LYS A 38 14.02 12.75 -3.74
CA LYS A 38 14.48 12.66 -2.34
C LYS A 38 14.45 14.01 -1.63
N ASP A 39 14.59 15.11 -2.36
CA ASP A 39 14.59 16.45 -1.77
C ASP A 39 13.19 16.86 -1.33
N HIS A 40 12.16 16.58 -2.14
CA HIS A 40 10.77 16.77 -1.73
C HIS A 40 10.39 15.88 -0.54
N GLN A 41 10.93 14.66 -0.46
CA GLN A 41 10.75 13.83 0.73
C GLN A 41 11.39 14.46 1.98
N LYS A 42 12.61 15.01 1.87
CA LYS A 42 13.30 15.67 2.99
C LYS A 42 12.59 16.95 3.44
N ASN A 43 12.11 17.76 2.49
CA ASN A 43 11.37 18.98 2.79
C ASN A 43 10.07 18.67 3.53
N ASN A 44 9.29 17.70 3.04
CA ASN A 44 8.06 17.27 3.71
C ASN A 44 8.32 16.49 5.00
N TRP A 45 9.56 16.05 5.30
CA TRP A 45 9.84 15.18 6.44
C TRP A 45 9.44 15.80 7.78
N GLN A 46 9.56 17.12 7.93
CA GLN A 46 9.19 17.81 9.16
C GLN A 46 7.70 17.62 9.52
N VAL A 47 6.84 17.54 8.51
CA VAL A 47 5.39 17.31 8.68
C VAL A 47 5.08 15.81 8.62
N HIS A 48 5.65 15.08 7.66
CA HIS A 48 5.35 13.67 7.43
C HIS A 48 5.84 12.73 8.54
N LYS A 49 6.92 13.09 9.27
CA LYS A 49 7.53 12.20 10.29
C LYS A 49 6.54 11.69 11.32
N THR A 50 5.62 12.55 11.78
CA THR A 50 4.60 12.22 12.79
C THR A 50 3.51 11.30 12.24
N LEU A 51 3.30 11.29 10.92
CA LEU A 51 2.28 10.50 10.23
C LEU A 51 2.82 9.22 9.59
N CYS A 52 4.13 9.13 9.34
CA CYS A 52 4.76 8.05 8.56
C CYS A 52 4.53 6.66 9.18
N ARG A 53 4.90 6.44 10.44
CA ARG A 53 4.65 5.18 11.14
C ARG A 53 4.12 5.51 12.53
N PRO A 54 2.80 5.37 12.77
CA PRO A 54 2.21 5.70 14.06
C PRO A 54 2.49 4.61 15.12
N PHE A 55 3.48 3.74 14.89
CA PHE A 55 3.83 2.66 15.80
C PHE A 55 5.34 2.36 15.77
N GLU A 56 5.81 1.76 16.86
CA GLU A 56 7.13 1.16 16.99
C GLU A 56 7.02 -0.29 17.49
N ILE A 57 8.05 -1.10 17.25
CA ILE A 57 8.10 -2.49 17.69
C ILE A 57 8.90 -2.54 19.00
N GLN A 58 8.28 -3.04 20.06
CA GLN A 58 8.95 -3.34 21.33
C GLN A 58 8.87 -4.82 21.67
N THR A 59 9.66 -5.26 22.64
CA THR A 59 9.62 -6.63 23.16
C THR A 59 9.49 -6.59 24.66
N SER A 60 8.53 -7.32 25.23
CA SER A 60 8.36 -7.48 26.67
C SER A 60 8.36 -8.95 27.06
N PRO A 61 8.70 -9.30 28.32
CA PRO A 61 8.61 -10.68 28.80
C PRO A 61 7.19 -11.25 28.72
N ASP A 62 6.16 -10.44 28.97
CA ASP A 62 4.78 -10.89 29.08
C ASP A 62 4.08 -11.06 27.72
N LEU A 63 4.43 -10.24 26.72
CA LEU A 63 3.76 -10.20 25.42
C LEU A 63 4.64 -10.64 24.25
N GLY A 64 5.96 -10.74 24.45
CA GLY A 64 6.92 -10.88 23.36
C GLY A 64 6.97 -9.62 22.49
N LYS A 65 7.15 -9.79 21.17
CA LYS A 65 7.18 -8.67 20.21
C LYS A 65 5.78 -8.08 20.02
N HIS A 66 5.64 -6.78 20.26
CA HIS A 66 4.37 -6.07 20.18
C HIS A 66 4.57 -4.68 19.58
N LEU A 67 3.46 -4.08 19.12
CA LEU A 67 3.44 -2.72 18.57
C LEU A 67 2.95 -1.75 19.65
N ILE A 68 3.63 -0.61 19.78
CA ILE A 68 3.22 0.51 20.64
C ILE A 68 2.99 1.74 19.78
N ALA A 69 1.90 2.46 20.04
CA ALA A 69 1.57 3.69 19.34
C ALA A 69 2.59 4.80 19.68
N THR A 70 3.09 5.51 18.67
CA THR A 70 4.06 6.62 18.84
C THR A 70 3.39 7.99 18.97
N ARG A 71 2.07 8.03 18.81
CA ARG A 71 1.19 9.20 18.94
C ARG A 71 -0.24 8.74 19.22
N ASP A 72 -1.12 9.67 19.54
CA ASP A 72 -2.55 9.39 19.61
C ASP A 72 -3.09 8.97 18.24
N ILE A 73 -3.89 7.91 18.22
CA ILE A 73 -4.52 7.34 17.02
C ILE A 73 -5.95 7.83 16.97
N GLN A 74 -6.30 8.52 15.89
CA GLN A 74 -7.65 9.05 15.68
C GLN A 74 -8.50 8.07 14.86
N PRO A 75 -9.83 8.11 14.99
CA PRO A 75 -10.72 7.32 14.14
C PRO A 75 -10.42 7.55 12.65
N GLY A 76 -10.22 6.46 11.91
CA GLY A 76 -9.88 6.48 10.48
C GLY A 76 -8.37 6.45 10.17
N ASP A 77 -7.50 6.54 11.17
CA ASP A 77 -6.05 6.39 10.95
C ASP A 77 -5.69 4.99 10.45
N MET A 78 -4.85 4.93 9.42
CA MET A 78 -4.24 3.70 8.96
C MET A 78 -3.01 3.37 9.84
N ILE A 79 -3.15 2.39 10.73
CA ILE A 79 -2.06 1.97 11.63
C ILE A 79 -1.02 1.16 10.87
N LEU A 80 -1.43 0.09 10.18
CA LEU A 80 -0.58 -0.82 9.44
C LEU A 80 -1.28 -1.23 8.14
N CYS A 81 -0.55 -1.19 7.03
CA CYS A 81 -0.98 -1.77 5.77
C CYS A 81 0.21 -2.46 5.11
N GLU A 82 0.06 -3.74 4.81
CA GLU A 82 1.08 -4.55 4.15
C GLU A 82 0.47 -5.42 3.06
N SER A 83 1.26 -5.73 2.03
CA SER A 83 0.88 -6.74 1.05
C SER A 83 1.08 -8.12 1.67
N PRO A 84 0.14 -9.06 1.46
CA PRO A 84 0.31 -10.43 1.95
C PRO A 84 1.59 -11.06 1.40
N LEU A 85 2.28 -11.84 2.24
CA LEU A 85 3.46 -12.60 1.80
C LEU A 85 3.08 -13.70 0.79
N VAL A 86 1.98 -14.40 1.09
CA VAL A 86 1.36 -15.42 0.23
C VAL A 86 -0.15 -15.31 0.37
N TYR A 87 -0.87 -15.48 -0.72
CA TYR A 87 -2.32 -15.62 -0.73
C TYR A 87 -2.70 -16.73 -1.72
N GLY A 88 -3.81 -17.42 -1.46
CA GLY A 88 -4.26 -18.51 -2.30
C GLY A 88 -5.66 -18.99 -1.90
N PRO A 89 -6.32 -19.77 -2.77
CA PRO A 89 -7.64 -20.31 -2.48
C PRO A 89 -7.58 -21.26 -1.27
N ARG A 90 -8.63 -21.24 -0.44
CA ARG A 90 -8.80 -22.27 0.60
C ARG A 90 -9.19 -23.60 -0.06
N PRO A 91 -8.39 -24.68 0.08
CA PRO A 91 -8.60 -25.91 -0.70
C PRO A 91 -9.97 -26.57 -0.53
N HIS A 92 -10.59 -26.50 0.65
CA HIS A 92 -11.90 -27.10 0.94
C HIS A 92 -13.10 -26.29 0.43
N ILE A 93 -12.90 -25.08 -0.12
CA ILE A 93 -13.96 -24.25 -0.72
C ILE A 93 -14.03 -24.46 -2.24
N VAL A 94 -13.06 -25.15 -2.84
CA VAL A 94 -13.02 -25.43 -4.29
C VAL A 94 -14.21 -26.29 -4.74
N GLU A 95 -14.77 -27.11 -3.84
CA GLU A 95 -15.96 -27.94 -4.12
C GLU A 95 -17.29 -27.17 -3.96
N ALA A 96 -17.29 -26.02 -3.28
CA ALA A 96 -18.51 -25.30 -2.87
C ALA A 96 -18.88 -24.10 -3.76
N GLY A 97 -18.03 -23.73 -4.73
CA GLY A 97 -18.31 -22.60 -5.63
C GLY A 97 -17.07 -22.05 -6.34
N PRO A 98 -17.23 -21.02 -7.19
CA PRO A 98 -16.11 -20.40 -7.88
C PRO A 98 -15.17 -19.75 -6.86
N VAL A 99 -13.87 -20.02 -7.00
CA VAL A 99 -12.83 -19.32 -6.22
C VAL A 99 -12.57 -17.95 -6.82
N PRO A 100 -12.26 -16.91 -6.02
CA PRO A 100 -11.85 -15.63 -6.58
C PRO A 100 -10.48 -15.79 -7.27
N CYS A 101 -10.26 -15.06 -8.36
CA CYS A 101 -8.96 -14.98 -9.00
C CYS A 101 -7.92 -14.52 -7.98
N VAL A 102 -6.82 -15.25 -7.88
CA VAL A 102 -5.75 -14.94 -6.91
C VAL A 102 -5.13 -13.57 -7.21
N GLY A 103 -4.98 -13.17 -8.47
CA GLY A 103 -4.34 -11.89 -8.82
C GLY A 103 -5.18 -10.65 -8.51
N CYS A 104 -6.48 -10.69 -8.80
CA CYS A 104 -7.36 -9.51 -8.71
C CYS A 104 -8.43 -9.61 -7.60
N PHE A 105 -8.51 -10.74 -6.89
CA PHE A 105 -9.47 -11.04 -5.82
C PHE A 105 -10.96 -10.95 -6.22
N LYS A 106 -11.26 -11.01 -7.52
CA LYS A 106 -12.64 -10.98 -8.06
C LYS A 106 -13.11 -12.37 -8.47
N TYR A 107 -14.41 -12.62 -8.38
CA TYR A 107 -15.06 -13.87 -8.81
C TYR A 107 -15.40 -13.90 -10.31
N ASP A 108 -15.38 -12.75 -10.97
CA ASP A 108 -15.60 -12.65 -12.41
C ASP A 108 -14.26 -12.81 -13.15
N PHE A 109 -14.08 -13.96 -13.76
CA PHE A 109 -12.88 -14.28 -14.54
C PHE A 109 -12.85 -13.59 -15.91
N ALA A 110 -14.00 -13.14 -16.44
CA ALA A 110 -14.05 -12.49 -17.75
C ALA A 110 -13.49 -11.06 -17.72
N SER A 111 -13.59 -10.37 -16.57
CA SER A 111 -12.99 -9.05 -16.36
C SER A 111 -11.56 -9.10 -15.80
N CYS A 112 -10.97 -10.29 -15.67
CA CYS A 112 -9.61 -10.42 -15.20
C CYS A 112 -8.62 -10.08 -16.32
N SER A 113 -8.09 -8.86 -16.29
CA SER A 113 -6.90 -8.48 -17.07
C SER A 113 -5.74 -9.40 -16.68
N LYS A 114 -5.08 -10.01 -17.68
CA LYS A 114 -3.85 -10.78 -17.48
C LYS A 114 -2.73 -9.93 -16.89
#